data_AF-A0A5E4PQX8-F1
#
_entry.id   AF-A0A5E4PQX8-F1
#
_cell.length_a   1.000
_cell.length_b   1.000
_cell.length_c   1.000
_cell.angle_alpha   90.00
_cell.angle_beta   90.00
_cell.angle_gamma   90.00
#
_symmetry.space_group_name_H-M   'P 1'
#
loop_
_entity.id
_entity.type
_entity.pdbx_description
1 polymer ?
#
loop_
_entity_poly.entity_id
_entity_poly.type
_entity_poly.pdbx_seq_one_letter_code
_entity_poly.pdbx_strand_id
1 'polypeptide(L)'
;MLCKILNIVCFRSRTRTDYSRLEDQLIVDWILKHQKAELVKGNSIWREIEPYHLIITGIKRSWQSLRNRYIRSILPFLHNYSVTAQQASELRAGAATGSISKRTTPRSAAR
;
A
#
# COMPACT_ATOMS: atom_id res chain seq x y z
N MET A 1 -47.78 20.71 1.32
CA MET A 1 -47.82 19.81 0.15
C MET A 1 -46.79 20.32 -0.85
N LEU A 2 -45.59 19.74 -0.85
CA LEU A 2 -45.14 18.73 -1.81
C LEU A 2 -44.85 19.29 -3.21
N CYS A 3 -43.59 19.61 -3.48
CA CYS A 3 -42.99 19.30 -4.77
C CYS A 3 -41.61 18.65 -4.53
N LYS A 4 -41.49 17.41 -4.99
CA LYS A 4 -40.35 16.50 -4.84
C LYS A 4 -39.41 16.66 -6.05
N ILE A 5 -38.15 16.24 -5.82
CA ILE A 5 -37.12 15.86 -6.80
C ILE A 5 -36.38 17.02 -7.48
N LEU A 6 -35.16 17.27 -7.00
CA LEU A 6 -34.02 17.43 -7.88
C LEU A 6 -32.89 16.53 -7.38
N ASN A 7 -32.85 15.36 -8.02
CA ASN A 7 -31.78 14.39 -8.00
C ASN A 7 -30.55 15.01 -8.68
N ILE A 8 -29.75 15.76 -7.92
CA ILE A 8 -28.42 16.15 -8.38
C ILE A 8 -27.51 14.98 -8.04
N VAL A 9 -27.38 14.05 -8.99
CA VAL A 9 -26.23 13.16 -9.02
C VAL A 9 -25.02 14.07 -9.23
N CYS A 10 -24.39 14.49 -8.13
CA CYS A 10 -23.13 15.20 -8.19
C CYS A 10 -22.11 14.22 -8.78
N PHE A 11 -21.88 14.32 -10.08
CA PHE A 11 -20.82 13.60 -10.76
C PHE A 11 -19.51 14.23 -10.28
N ARG A 12 -19.03 13.77 -9.12
CA ARG A 12 -17.67 14.06 -8.66
C ARG A 12 -16.74 13.58 -9.76
N SER A 13 -16.26 14.52 -10.57
CA SER A 13 -15.10 14.30 -11.43
C SER A 13 -13.96 13.83 -10.52
N ARG A 14 -13.66 12.54 -10.55
CA ARG A 14 -12.50 11.96 -9.88
C ARG A 14 -11.28 12.37 -10.71
N THR A 15 -10.77 13.58 -10.49
CA THR A 15 -9.40 13.88 -10.91
C THR A 15 -8.50 12.89 -10.17
N ARG A 16 -7.96 11.91 -10.90
CA ARG A 16 -6.97 10.99 -10.33
C ARG A 16 -5.77 11.84 -9.94
N THR A 17 -5.56 12.06 -8.65
CA THR A 17 -4.32 12.65 -8.16
C THR A 17 -3.19 11.69 -8.48
N ASP A 18 -2.15 12.16 -9.16
CA ASP A 18 -0.97 11.33 -9.42
C ASP A 18 -0.23 10.99 -8.13
N TYR A 19 0.54 9.91 -8.16
CA TYR A 19 1.40 9.52 -7.04
C TYR A 19 2.67 10.37 -7.06
N SER A 20 2.96 11.02 -5.95
CA SER A 20 4.21 11.74 -5.75
C SER A 20 5.36 10.79 -5.43
N ARG A 21 6.59 11.25 -5.68
CA ARG A 21 7.80 10.48 -5.32
C ARG A 21 7.94 10.26 -3.81
N LEU A 22 7.39 11.17 -3.00
CA LEU A 22 7.33 11.04 -1.55
C LEU A 22 6.37 9.93 -1.11
N GLU A 23 5.19 9.82 -1.74
CA GLU A 23 4.27 8.70 -1.51
C GLU A 23 4.94 7.37 -1.84
N ASP A 24 5.64 7.29 -2.98
CA ASP A 24 6.34 6.07 -3.40
C ASP A 24 7.46 5.68 -2.42
N GLN A 25 8.29 6.63 -2.00
CA GLN A 25 9.37 6.38 -1.03
C GLN A 25 8.81 5.90 0.31
N LEU A 26 7.70 6.48 0.78
CA LEU A 26 7.03 6.06 2.02
C LEU A 26 6.57 4.60 1.94
N ILE A 27 5.99 4.20 0.80
CA ILE A 27 5.56 2.81 0.59
C ILE A 27 6.76 1.86 0.71
N VAL A 28 7.89 2.20 0.08
CA VAL A 28 9.12 1.40 0.12
C VAL A 28 9.67 1.32 1.55
N ASP A 29 9.83 2.46 2.22
CA ASP A 29 10.40 2.56 3.56
C ASP A 29 9.58 1.76 4.58
N TRP A 30 8.25 1.83 4.48
CA TRP A 30 7.37 1.09 5.38
C TRP A 30 7.51 -0.43 5.19
N ILE A 31 7.61 -0.92 3.95
CA ILE A 31 7.78 -2.36 3.68
C ILE A 31 9.13 -2.86 4.21
N LEU A 32 10.20 -2.08 3.99
CA LEU A 32 11.54 -2.40 4.47
C LEU A 32 11.61 -2.40 5.99
N LYS A 33 11.06 -1.35 6.64
CA LYS A 33 11.06 -1.21 8.10
C LYS A 33 10.42 -2.40 8.81
N HIS A 34 9.36 -2.97 8.24
CA HIS A 34 8.67 -4.11 8.84
C HIS A 34 9.20 -5.47 8.39
N GLN A 35 10.23 -5.51 7.53
CA GLN A 35 10.77 -6.76 6.93
C GLN A 35 9.68 -7.63 6.27
N LYS A 36 8.60 -7.00 5.78
CA LYS A 36 7.42 -7.69 5.22
C LYS A 36 7.53 -7.89 3.71
N ALA A 37 8.75 -7.95 3.17
CA ALA A 37 9.01 -8.07 1.73
C ALA A 37 8.32 -9.30 1.11
N GLU A 38 8.20 -10.40 1.85
CA GLU A 38 7.52 -11.62 1.38
C GLU A 38 5.99 -11.49 1.36
N LEU A 39 5.44 -10.57 2.15
CA LEU A 39 4.00 -10.39 2.34
C LEU A 39 3.38 -9.40 1.34
N VAL A 40 4.19 -8.81 0.46
CA VAL A 40 3.75 -7.82 -0.54
C VAL A 40 2.68 -8.35 -1.49
N LYS A 41 2.60 -9.67 -1.67
CA LYS A 41 1.53 -10.32 -2.43
C LYS A 41 0.19 -10.34 -1.69
N GLY A 42 0.19 -10.42 -0.36
CA GLY A 42 -1.01 -10.51 0.48
C GLY A 42 -1.69 -9.15 0.71
N ASN A 43 -3.00 -9.17 0.95
CA ASN A 43 -3.78 -7.94 1.16
C ASN A 43 -3.62 -7.32 2.56
N SER A 44 -3.13 -8.09 3.53
CA SER A 44 -3.04 -7.67 4.94
C SER A 44 -2.16 -6.44 5.11
N ILE A 45 -0.96 -6.46 4.52
CA ILE A 45 -0.01 -5.36 4.68
C ILE A 45 -0.53 -4.06 4.08
N TRP A 46 -1.29 -4.13 2.99
CA TRP A 46 -1.80 -2.95 2.31
C TRP A 46 -2.95 -2.32 3.07
N ARG A 47 -3.77 -3.13 3.74
CA ARG A 47 -4.79 -2.64 4.67
C ARG A 47 -4.17 -2.02 5.91
N GLU A 48 -3.04 -2.55 6.35
CA GLU A 48 -2.27 -1.99 7.46
C GLU A 48 -1.66 -0.64 7.07
N ILE A 49 -1.10 -0.52 5.86
CA ILE A 49 -0.44 0.70 5.37
C ILE A 49 -1.39 1.86 5.08
N GLU A 50 -2.63 1.57 4.64
CA GLU A 50 -3.61 2.56 4.20
C GLU A 50 -3.87 3.70 5.21
N PRO A 51 -4.17 3.43 6.50
CA PRO A 51 -4.33 4.49 7.48
C PRO A 51 -3.04 5.28 7.72
N TYR A 52 -1.87 4.64 7.75
CA TYR A 52 -0.58 5.33 7.93
C TYR A 52 -0.26 6.26 6.77
N HIS A 53 -0.51 5.81 5.54
CA HIS A 53 -0.33 6.62 4.35
C HIS A 53 -1.16 7.91 4.43
N LEU A 54 -2.44 7.80 4.80
CA LEU A 54 -3.30 8.96 4.98
C LEU A 54 -2.77 9.90 6.07
N ILE A 55 -2.34 9.37 7.21
CA ILE A 55 -1.82 10.17 8.34
C ILE A 55 -0.56 10.95 7.93
N ILE A 56 0.36 10.32 7.19
CA ILE A 56 1.66 10.93 6.87
C ILE A 56 1.55 11.88 5.67
N THR A 57 0.78 11.52 4.64
CA THR A 57 0.72 12.29 3.39
C THR A 57 -0.46 13.26 3.32
N GLY A 58 -1.47 13.08 4.18
CA GLY A 58 -2.76 13.76 4.07
C GLY A 58 -3.61 13.30 2.88
N ILE A 59 -3.14 12.35 2.07
CA ILE A 59 -3.81 11.91 0.84
C ILE A 59 -4.47 10.54 1.04
N LYS A 60 -5.77 10.48 0.74
CA LYS A 60 -6.53 9.23 0.80
C LYS A 60 -6.24 8.36 -0.43
N ARG A 61 -5.59 7.22 -0.20
CA ARG A 61 -5.37 6.16 -1.19
C ARG A 61 -5.96 4.87 -0.67
N SER A 62 -6.64 4.11 -1.52
CA SER A 62 -7.13 2.79 -1.10
C SER A 62 -5.99 1.78 -1.03
N TRP A 63 -6.10 0.77 -0.16
CA TRP A 63 -5.12 -0.31 -0.09
C TRP A 63 -4.88 -1.00 -1.46
N GLN A 64 -5.91 -1.14 -2.30
CA GLN A 64 -5.77 -1.68 -3.66
C GLN A 64 -4.88 -0.78 -4.54
N SER A 65 -5.04 0.54 -4.41
CA SER A 65 -4.30 1.52 -5.21
C SER A 65 -2.83 1.53 -4.80
N LEU A 66 -2.55 1.50 -3.49
CA LEU A 66 -1.19 1.42 -2.94
C LEU A 66 -0.48 0.13 -3.38
N ARG A 67 -1.15 -1.02 -3.28
CA ARG A 67 -0.64 -2.30 -3.78
C ARG A 67 -0.33 -2.24 -5.28
N ASN A 68 -1.26 -1.72 -6.07
CA ASN A 68 -1.09 -1.66 -7.52
C ASN A 68 0.04 -0.70 -7.91
N ARG A 69 0.18 0.43 -7.22
CA ARG A 69 1.28 1.38 -7.39
C ARG A 69 2.62 0.71 -7.12
N TYR A 70 2.72 -0.01 -5.99
CA TYR A 70 3.93 -0.73 -5.65
C TYR A 70 4.31 -1.75 -6.73
N ILE A 71 3.39 -2.66 -7.08
CA ILE A 71 3.67 -3.76 -8.00
C ILE A 71 4.01 -3.25 -9.41
N ARG A 72 3.26 -2.27 -9.93
CA ARG A 72 3.38 -1.84 -11.33
C ARG A 72 4.40 -0.72 -11.56
N SER A 73 4.67 0.11 -10.56
CA SER A 73 5.47 1.32 -10.76
C SER A 73 6.68 1.43 -9.83
N ILE A 74 6.64 0.87 -8.62
CA ILE A 74 7.76 0.97 -7.69
C ILE A 74 8.71 -0.22 -7.87
N LEU A 75 8.16 -1.44 -7.82
CA LEU A 75 8.92 -2.69 -7.84
C LEU A 75 9.84 -2.84 -9.06
N PRO A 76 9.42 -2.51 -10.31
CA PRO A 76 10.30 -2.62 -11.48
C PRO A 76 11.43 -1.56 -11.47
N PHE A 77 11.23 -0.46 -10.75
CA PHE A 77 12.10 0.72 -10.76
C PHE A 77 12.71 1.00 -9.39
N LEU A 78 12.96 -0.04 -8.58
CA LEU A 78 13.50 0.10 -7.21
C LEU A 78 14.82 0.89 -7.15
N HIS A 79 15.63 0.85 -8.20
CA HIS A 79 16.88 1.61 -8.30
C HIS A 79 16.68 3.15 -8.26
N ASN A 80 15.46 3.64 -8.47
CA ASN A 80 15.14 5.08 -8.40
C ASN A 80 14.82 5.56 -6.97
N TYR A 81 14.81 4.66 -5.99
CA TYR A 81 14.46 4.93 -4.60
C TYR A 81 15.67 4.72 -3.70
N SER A 82 15.60 5.24 -2.47
CA SER A 82 16.68 5.14 -1.48
C SER A 82 16.77 3.73 -0.87
N VAL A 83 17.12 2.73 -1.69
CA VAL A 83 17.26 1.32 -1.28
C VAL A 83 18.64 0.79 -1.64
N THR A 84 19.20 -0.04 -0.78
CA THR A 84 20.45 -0.74 -1.08
C THR A 84 20.22 -1.86 -2.10
N ALA A 85 21.29 -2.30 -2.78
CA ALA A 85 21.20 -3.42 -3.72
C ALA A 85 20.66 -4.71 -3.05
N GLN A 86 21.04 -4.95 -1.80
CA GLN A 86 20.55 -6.07 -1.00
C GLN A 86 19.03 -5.95 -0.74
N GLN A 87 18.58 -4.79 -0.25
CA GLN A 87 17.15 -4.55 -0.01
C GLN A 87 16.31 -4.67 -1.29
N ALA A 88 16.84 -4.17 -2.41
CA ALA A 88 16.17 -4.31 -3.71
C ALA A 88 16.08 -5.77 -4.19
N SER A 89 17.06 -6.61 -3.81
CA SER A 89 17.03 -8.06 -4.06
C SER A 89 15.96 -8.72 -3.19
N GLU A 90 15.92 -8.41 -1.89
CA GLU A 90 14.94 -8.95 -0.94
C GLU A 90 13.49 -8.61 -1.34
N LEU A 91 13.22 -7.36 -1.73
CA LEU A 91 11.91 -6.93 -2.21
C LEU A 91 11.48 -7.67 -3.49
N ARG A 92 12.42 -7.94 -4.40
CA ARG A 92 12.15 -8.71 -5.63
C ARG A 92 11.92 -10.18 -5.32
N ALA A 93 12.74 -10.78 -4.46
CA ALA A 93 12.58 -12.17 -4.04
C ALA A 93 11.25 -12.39 -3.31
N GLY A 94 10.88 -11.51 -2.39
CA GLY A 94 9.60 -11.59 -1.68
C GLY A 94 8.38 -11.50 -2.60
N ALA A 95 8.44 -10.63 -3.61
CA ALA A 95 7.41 -10.55 -4.64
C ALA A 95 7.32 -11.82 -5.50
N ALA A 96 8.45 -12.49 -5.78
CA ALA A 96 8.48 -13.75 -6.53
C ALA A 96 7.92 -14.92 -5.71
N THR A 97 8.42 -15.13 -4.49
CA THR A 97 8.14 -16.31 -3.65
C THR A 97 6.70 -16.37 -3.14
N GLY A 98 6.09 -15.22 -2.80
CA GLY A 98 4.67 -15.14 -2.47
C GLY A 98 4.20 -16.07 -1.34
N SER A 99 4.85 -16.03 -0.18
CA SER A 99 4.34 -16.71 1.00
C SER A 99 3.03 -16.05 1.43
N ILE A 100 1.91 -16.77 1.29
CA ILE A 100 0.66 -16.41 1.96
C ILE A 100 0.98 -16.53 3.45
N SER A 101 1.16 -15.41 4.14
CA SER A 101 1.46 -15.35 5.57
C SER A 101 0.70 -16.44 6.33
N LYS A 102 1.41 -17.43 6.86
CA LYS A 102 0.81 -18.29 7.89
C LYS A 102 0.56 -17.36 9.07
N ARG A 103 -0.69 -17.23 9.48
CA ARG A 103 -1.08 -16.50 10.69
C ARG A 103 -0.29 -17.08 11.87
N THR A 104 0.84 -16.47 12.22
CA THR A 104 1.45 -16.68 13.53
C THR A 104 0.60 -15.90 14.52
N THR A 105 -0.54 -16.48 14.92
CA THR A 105 -1.18 -16.04 16.15
C THR A 105 -0.14 -16.21 17.26
N PRO A 106 0.27 -15.15 17.98
CA PRO A 106 0.93 -15.38 19.25
C PRO A 106 -0.11 -16.12 20.08
N ARG A 107 0.19 -17.39 20.36
CA ARG A 107 -0.55 -18.20 21.32
C ARG A 107 -0.40 -17.43 22.63
N SER A 108 -1.42 -16.65 22.98
CA SER A 108 -1.48 -15.90 24.23
C SER A 108 -1.27 -16.90 25.35
N ALA A 109 -0.06 -16.85 25.91
CA ALA A 109 0.32 -17.58 27.09
C ALA A 109 -0.50 -17.06 28.27
N ALA A 110 -1.04 -18.01 29.03
CA ALA A 110 -1.28 -17.95 30.47
C ALA A 110 -1.97 -16.69 31.05
N ARG A 111 -3.23 -16.86 31.46
CA ARG A 111 -3.61 -16.97 32.87
C ARG A 111 -5.05 -17.45 33.01
#